data_AF-A0A3D0Y5Y4-F1
#
_entry.id   AF-A0A3D0Y5Y4-F1
#
_cell.length_a   1.000
_cell.length_b   1.000
_cell.length_c   1.000
_cell.angle_alpha   90.00
_cell.angle_beta   90.00
_cell.angle_gamma   90.00
#
_symmetry.space_group_name_H-M   'P 1'
#
loop_
_entity.id
_entity.type
_entity.pdbx_description
1 polymer ?
#
loop_
_entity_poly.entity_id
_entity_poly.type
_entity_poly.pdbx_seq_one_letter_code
_entity_poly.pdbx_strand_id
1 'polypeptide(L)'
;MKEIIELIKKFRKFSEKEIDSAVKELGNIKEEKNRKHLQRLVYTNLVNRFDVLLDNLLLIYGTKDSGDFKNVVLEKVKDTNITLKDFYQILLSEDSKVVATEKVEDLIRLNFLRERHSKKLRTLLEVCLQVESSELNRPRVNANDGRIHTSYTPRGNNVPPSIIGYADYLYSKRNGLVHGDGALVVLSSDAKYLEKIFKTKSAKFIGIKLSSIESASQFYTHLCDFIEFGKWPQARGFK
;
A
#
# COMPACT_ATOMS: atom_id res chain seq x y z
N MET A 1 -0.73 5.24 18.60
CA MET A 1 -2.10 5.58 18.15
C MET A 1 -2.27 7.00 17.59
N LYS A 2 -1.99 8.09 18.32
CA LYS A 2 -2.19 9.47 17.79
C LYS A 2 -1.45 9.74 16.47
N GLU A 3 -0.17 9.37 16.39
CA GLU A 3 0.67 9.53 15.19
C GLU A 3 0.14 8.77 13.97
N ILE A 4 -0.35 7.54 14.17
CA ILE A 4 -1.00 6.73 13.11
C ILE A 4 -2.19 7.48 12.51
N ILE A 5 -3.05 8.01 13.38
CA ILE A 5 -4.25 8.75 12.98
C ILE A 5 -3.87 10.02 12.20
N GLU A 6 -2.81 10.73 12.62
CA GLU A 6 -2.33 11.92 11.92
C GLU A 6 -1.82 11.61 10.51
N LEU A 7 -1.05 10.53 10.35
CA LEU A 7 -0.58 10.07 9.04
C LEU A 7 -1.74 9.69 8.10
N ILE A 8 -2.73 8.98 8.63
CA ILE A 8 -3.94 8.60 7.88
C ILE A 8 -4.72 9.86 7.46
N LYS A 9 -4.95 10.79 8.37
CA LYS A 9 -5.64 12.07 8.08
C LYS A 9 -4.89 12.90 7.05
N LYS A 10 -3.56 12.93 7.10
CA LYS A 10 -2.72 13.61 6.11
C LYS A 10 -2.90 13.00 4.72
N PHE A 11 -2.89 11.67 4.61
CA PHE A 11 -3.13 10.98 3.34
C PHE A 11 -4.55 11.21 2.83
N ARG A 12 -5.58 11.12 3.69
CA ARG A 12 -6.96 11.40 3.28
C ARG A 12 -7.15 12.83 2.78
N LYS A 13 -6.62 13.82 3.49
CA LYS A 13 -6.65 15.23 3.06
C LYS A 13 -5.99 15.39 1.69
N PHE A 14 -4.89 14.70 1.43
CA PHE A 14 -4.25 14.66 0.11
C PHE A 14 -5.19 14.05 -0.94
N SER A 15 -5.79 12.88 -0.67
CA SER A 15 -6.71 12.22 -1.58
C SER A 15 -7.93 13.08 -1.91
N GLU A 16 -8.62 13.62 -0.91
CA GLU A 16 -9.86 14.37 -1.07
C GLU A 16 -9.66 15.76 -1.66
N LYS A 17 -8.52 16.41 -1.43
CA LYS A 17 -8.29 17.79 -1.90
C LYS A 17 -7.44 17.83 -3.16
N GLU A 18 -6.29 17.17 -3.15
CA GLU A 18 -5.33 17.27 -4.24
C GLU A 18 -5.70 16.33 -5.38
N ILE A 19 -6.07 15.07 -5.10
CA ILE A 19 -6.44 14.12 -6.18
C ILE A 19 -7.76 14.50 -6.82
N ASP A 20 -8.80 14.83 -6.03
CA ASP A 20 -10.10 15.20 -6.59
C ASP A 20 -10.03 16.48 -7.44
N SER A 21 -9.22 17.48 -7.03
CA SER A 21 -8.96 18.67 -7.86
C SER A 21 -8.22 18.29 -9.14
N ALA A 22 -7.16 17.48 -9.02
CA ALA A 22 -6.37 17.06 -10.17
C ALA A 22 -7.21 16.28 -11.19
N VAL A 23 -8.10 15.38 -10.76
CA VAL A 23 -8.99 14.62 -11.67
C VAL A 23 -9.90 15.56 -12.45
N LYS A 24 -10.49 16.57 -11.79
CA LYS A 24 -11.33 17.59 -12.45
C LYS A 24 -10.55 18.42 -13.45
N GLU A 25 -9.37 18.90 -13.07
CA GLU A 25 -8.50 19.69 -13.95
C GLU A 25 -8.04 18.89 -15.17
N LEU A 26 -7.60 17.64 -14.96
CA LEU A 26 -7.20 16.73 -16.04
C LEU A 26 -8.33 16.47 -17.04
N GLY A 27 -9.59 16.44 -16.58
CA GLY A 27 -10.78 16.32 -17.43
C GLY A 27 -10.94 17.48 -18.42
N ASN A 28 -10.47 18.67 -18.05
CA ASN A 28 -10.58 19.89 -18.87
C ASN A 28 -9.42 20.05 -19.87
N ILE A 29 -8.37 19.23 -19.79
CA ILE A 29 -7.24 19.29 -20.71
C ILE A 29 -7.64 18.71 -22.08
N LYS A 30 -7.64 19.57 -23.09
CA LYS A 30 -7.99 19.24 -24.48
C LYS A 30 -6.93 18.37 -25.16
N GLU A 31 -5.65 18.66 -24.92
CA GLU A 31 -4.56 17.91 -25.55
C GLU A 31 -4.37 16.53 -24.89
N GLU A 32 -4.64 15.47 -25.65
CA GLU A 32 -4.65 14.11 -25.12
C GLU A 32 -3.27 13.64 -24.63
N LYS A 33 -2.19 14.04 -25.30
CA LYS A 33 -0.81 13.67 -24.93
C LYS A 33 -0.46 14.23 -23.55
N ASN A 34 -0.71 15.52 -23.34
CA ASN A 34 -0.46 16.18 -22.05
C ASN A 34 -1.35 15.62 -20.95
N ARG A 35 -2.64 15.41 -21.23
CA ARG A 35 -3.57 14.78 -20.29
C ARG A 35 -3.09 13.40 -19.86
N LYS A 36 -2.69 12.53 -20.80
CA LYS A 36 -2.18 11.18 -20.50
C LYS A 36 -0.88 11.21 -19.70
N HIS A 37 0.01 12.15 -19.98
CA HIS A 37 1.25 12.32 -19.22
C HIS A 37 0.95 12.70 -17.76
N LEU A 38 0.13 13.74 -17.55
CA LEU A 38 -0.23 14.20 -16.22
C LEU A 38 -1.06 13.16 -15.44
N GLN A 39 -1.96 12.42 -16.11
CA GLN A 39 -2.68 11.29 -15.51
C GLN A 39 -1.73 10.26 -14.90
N ARG A 40 -0.63 9.93 -15.58
CA ARG A 40 0.38 8.99 -15.06
C ARG A 40 1.09 9.57 -13.84
N LEU A 41 1.44 10.85 -13.86
CA LEU A 41 2.09 11.51 -12.73
C LEU A 41 1.18 11.53 -11.49
N VAL A 42 -0.09 11.90 -11.66
CA VAL A 42 -1.09 11.91 -10.56
C VAL A 42 -1.29 10.50 -10.02
N TYR A 43 -1.47 9.50 -10.88
CA TYR A 43 -1.61 8.11 -10.48
C TYR A 43 -0.38 7.61 -9.70
N THR A 44 0.82 7.82 -10.23
CA THR A 44 2.08 7.41 -9.59
C THR A 44 2.26 8.09 -8.24
N ASN A 45 1.97 9.40 -8.13
CA ASN A 45 2.07 10.14 -6.87
C ASN A 45 1.09 9.59 -5.82
N LEU A 46 -0.16 9.30 -6.21
CA LEU A 46 -1.15 8.70 -5.31
C LEU A 46 -0.67 7.35 -4.74
N VAL A 47 -0.25 6.43 -5.62
CA VAL A 47 0.22 5.11 -5.21
C VAL A 47 1.49 5.21 -4.35
N ASN A 48 2.42 6.11 -4.70
CA ASN A 48 3.65 6.33 -3.92
C ASN A 48 3.37 6.83 -2.51
N ARG A 49 2.47 7.82 -2.38
CA ARG A 49 2.13 8.35 -1.06
C ARG A 49 1.44 7.32 -0.17
N PHE A 50 0.64 6.42 -0.76
CA PHE A 50 0.05 5.32 0.00
C PHE A 50 1.10 4.28 0.42
N ASP A 51 2.06 3.94 -0.45
CA ASP A 51 3.15 3.02 -0.09
C ASP A 51 4.03 3.61 1.03
N VAL A 52 4.31 4.92 0.99
CA VAL A 52 5.02 5.62 2.09
C VAL A 52 4.20 5.64 3.38
N LEU A 53 2.88 5.83 3.29
CA LEU A 53 2.00 5.70 4.46
C LEU A 53 2.14 4.31 5.08
N LEU A 54 2.06 3.27 4.27
CA LEU A 54 2.19 1.88 4.70
C LEU A 54 3.54 1.60 5.38
N ASP A 55 4.63 2.09 4.79
CA ASP A 55 5.98 1.98 5.37
C ASP A 55 6.07 2.66 6.75
N ASN A 56 5.52 3.87 6.89
CA ASN A 56 5.48 4.59 8.16
C ASN A 56 4.61 3.88 9.21
N LEU A 57 3.47 3.31 8.81
CA LEU A 57 2.62 2.55 9.71
C LEU A 57 3.35 1.33 10.25
N LEU A 58 4.02 0.55 9.39
CA LEU A 58 4.81 -0.60 9.81
C LEU A 58 5.95 -0.20 10.76
N LEU A 59 6.64 0.92 10.51
CA LEU A 59 7.66 1.41 11.42
C LEU A 59 7.07 1.72 12.80
N ILE A 60 5.95 2.43 12.88
CA ILE A 60 5.30 2.75 14.16
C ILE A 60 4.85 1.49 14.89
N TYR A 61 4.22 0.54 14.19
CA TYR A 61 3.79 -0.74 14.79
C TYR A 61 4.97 -1.59 15.26
N GLY A 62 6.11 -1.54 14.57
CA GLY A 62 7.28 -2.34 14.91
C GLY A 62 8.13 -1.75 16.04
N THR A 63 8.11 -0.43 16.24
CA THR A 63 8.96 0.23 17.26
C THR A 63 8.19 0.69 18.49
N LYS A 64 7.08 1.40 18.29
CA LYS A 64 6.34 2.12 19.34
C LYS A 64 5.16 1.33 19.90
N ASP A 65 4.52 0.50 19.09
CA ASP A 65 3.39 -0.30 19.53
C ASP A 65 3.85 -1.62 20.19
N SER A 66 3.12 -2.07 21.21
CA SER A 66 3.41 -3.32 21.93
C SER A 66 2.68 -4.53 21.34
N GLY A 67 2.34 -4.49 20.05
CA GLY A 67 1.59 -5.53 19.35
C GLY A 67 2.45 -6.68 18.83
N ASP A 68 1.79 -7.71 18.30
CA ASP A 68 2.42 -8.94 17.80
C ASP A 68 3.48 -8.67 16.72
N PHE A 69 3.32 -7.62 15.93
CA PHE A 69 4.29 -7.26 14.90
C PHE A 69 5.67 -6.94 15.48
N LYS A 70 5.74 -6.30 16.65
CA LYS A 70 7.02 -6.06 17.34
C LYS A 70 7.72 -7.37 17.70
N ASN A 71 6.97 -8.38 18.15
CA ASN A 71 7.53 -9.70 18.43
C ASN A 71 8.06 -10.36 17.15
N VAL A 72 7.31 -10.29 16.04
CA VAL A 72 7.74 -10.80 14.72
C VAL A 72 9.02 -10.11 14.24
N VAL A 73 9.17 -8.79 14.47
CA VAL A 73 10.40 -8.05 14.15
C VAL A 73 11.55 -8.51 15.04
N LEU A 74 11.32 -8.66 16.36
CA LEU A 74 12.34 -9.12 17.30
C LEU A 74 12.79 -10.56 17.04
N GLU A 75 11.92 -11.42 16.49
CA GLU A 75 12.34 -12.76 16.07
C GLU A 75 13.38 -12.71 14.94
N LYS A 76 13.32 -11.70 14.06
CA LYS A 76 14.36 -11.49 13.04
C LYS A 76 15.71 -11.06 13.62
N VAL A 77 15.73 -10.55 14.85
CA VAL A 77 16.99 -10.26 15.57
C VAL A 77 17.73 -11.56 15.87
N LYS A 78 17.04 -12.69 16.10
CA LYS A 78 17.69 -13.98 16.43
C LYS A 78 18.64 -14.45 15.32
N ASP A 79 18.32 -14.13 14.08
CA ASP A 79 19.12 -14.47 12.91
C ASP A 79 20.18 -13.39 12.59
N THR A 80 20.23 -12.31 13.37
CA THR A 80 21.16 -11.18 13.15
C THR A 80 22.40 -11.35 14.01
N ASN A 81 23.60 -11.26 13.40
CA ASN A 81 24.85 -11.31 14.13
C ASN A 81 25.11 -9.97 14.84
N ILE A 82 24.78 -9.88 16.13
CA ILE A 82 25.03 -8.69 16.95
C ILE A 82 26.48 -8.75 17.46
N THR A 83 27.30 -7.79 17.04
CA THR A 83 28.69 -7.74 17.50
C THR A 83 28.78 -7.17 18.93
N LEU A 84 29.84 -7.51 19.65
CA LEU A 84 30.12 -6.92 20.97
C LEU A 84 30.21 -5.38 20.89
N LYS A 85 30.68 -4.85 19.75
CA LYS A 85 30.70 -3.41 19.48
C LYS A 85 29.28 -2.82 19.42
N ASP A 86 28.34 -3.48 18.73
CA ASP A 86 26.94 -3.03 18.67
C ASP A 86 26.31 -3.00 20.07
N PHE A 87 26.61 -4.00 20.89
CA PHE A 87 26.14 -4.06 22.28
C PHE A 87 26.68 -2.89 23.12
N TYR A 88 27.98 -2.62 23.06
CA TYR A 88 28.58 -1.48 23.76
C TYR A 88 28.08 -0.13 23.25
N GLN A 89 27.86 0.01 21.93
CA GLN A 89 27.28 1.23 21.36
C GLN A 89 25.89 1.53 21.93
N ILE A 90 25.05 0.50 22.10
CA ILE A 90 23.73 0.69 22.70
C ILE A 90 23.88 1.02 24.20
N LEU A 91 24.66 0.22 24.94
CA LEU A 91 24.76 0.32 26.41
C LEU A 91 25.43 1.63 26.88
N LEU A 92 26.44 2.10 26.16
CA LEU A 92 27.24 3.28 26.53
C LEU A 92 26.72 4.58 25.90
N SER A 93 25.66 4.51 25.08
CA SER A 93 25.06 5.72 24.51
C SER A 93 24.26 6.52 25.55
N GLU A 94 24.28 7.84 25.40
CA GLU A 94 23.51 8.76 26.27
C GLU A 94 22.00 8.47 26.24
N ASP A 95 21.49 8.03 25.09
CA ASP A 95 20.11 7.57 24.92
C ASP A 95 20.06 6.19 24.25
N SER A 96 20.31 5.16 25.05
CA SER A 96 20.25 3.74 24.64
C SER A 96 18.92 3.33 24.00
N LYS A 97 17.81 4.00 24.32
CA LYS A 97 16.50 3.70 23.71
C LYS A 97 16.43 4.18 22.28
N VAL A 98 16.97 5.35 21.97
CA VAL A 98 17.02 5.88 20.61
C VAL A 98 17.89 4.99 19.74
N VAL A 99 19.10 4.66 20.18
CA VAL A 99 20.02 3.79 19.42
C VAL A 99 19.42 2.39 19.19
N ALA A 100 18.77 1.81 20.20
CA ALA A 100 18.07 0.53 20.04
C ALA A 100 16.89 0.63 19.06
N THR A 101 16.14 1.73 19.09
CA THR A 101 15.03 1.97 18.17
C THR A 101 15.51 2.05 16.73
N GLU A 102 16.59 2.78 16.45
CA GLU A 102 17.18 2.89 15.11
C GLU A 102 17.59 1.52 14.55
N LYS A 103 18.20 0.67 15.38
CA LYS A 103 18.55 -0.71 14.99
C LYS A 103 17.31 -1.54 14.66
N VAL A 104 16.22 -1.40 15.41
CA VAL A 104 14.95 -2.07 15.12
C VAL A 104 14.34 -1.53 13.81
N GLU A 105 14.37 -0.22 13.58
CA GLU A 105 13.90 0.37 12.32
C GLU A 105 14.70 -0.15 11.12
N ASP A 106 16.01 -0.31 11.26
CA ASP A 106 16.84 -0.88 10.21
C ASP A 106 16.46 -2.33 9.89
N LEU A 107 16.17 -3.15 10.90
CA LEU A 107 15.64 -4.49 10.69
C LEU A 107 14.28 -4.46 9.99
N ILE A 108 13.40 -3.52 10.35
CA ILE A 108 12.11 -3.34 9.69
C ILE A 108 12.31 -2.97 8.21
N ARG A 109 13.19 -2.00 7.93
CA ARG A 109 13.54 -1.57 6.56
C ARG A 109 14.06 -2.73 5.72
N LEU A 110 14.99 -3.50 6.27
CA LEU A 110 15.67 -4.59 5.56
C LEU A 110 14.75 -5.77 5.27
N ASN A 111 13.89 -6.15 6.22
CA ASN A 111 13.12 -7.40 6.15
C ASN A 111 11.66 -7.22 5.73
N PHE A 112 11.07 -6.03 5.92
CA PHE A 112 9.65 -5.80 5.70
C PHE A 112 9.40 -4.68 4.68
N LEU A 113 10.08 -3.54 4.77
CA LEU A 113 9.80 -2.41 3.86
C LEU A 113 10.35 -2.61 2.44
N ARG A 114 11.39 -3.45 2.29
CA ARG A 114 11.91 -3.88 0.98
C ARG A 114 11.00 -4.90 0.28
N GLU A 115 10.09 -5.51 1.02
CA GLU A 115 9.18 -6.50 0.44
C GLU A 115 8.18 -5.84 -0.50
N ARG A 116 7.56 -6.67 -1.33
CA ARG A 116 6.52 -6.25 -2.27
C ARG A 116 5.33 -5.61 -1.53
N HIS A 117 4.69 -4.63 -2.17
CA HIS A 117 3.55 -3.90 -1.60
C HIS A 117 2.44 -4.80 -1.04
N SER A 118 2.06 -5.89 -1.74
CA SER A 118 1.11 -6.89 -1.22
C SER A 118 1.51 -7.50 0.12
N LYS A 119 2.79 -7.82 0.31
CA LYS A 119 3.31 -8.41 1.53
C LYS A 119 3.31 -7.39 2.65
N LYS A 120 3.76 -6.16 2.40
CA LYS A 120 3.69 -5.06 3.38
C LYS A 120 2.26 -4.85 3.88
N LEU A 121 1.31 -4.77 2.95
CA LEU A 121 -0.09 -4.53 3.29
C LEU A 121 -0.69 -5.72 4.04
N ARG A 122 -0.35 -6.95 3.64
CA ARG A 122 -0.74 -8.15 4.37
C ARG A 122 -0.18 -8.13 5.79
N THR A 123 1.10 -7.82 5.98
CA THR A 123 1.69 -7.71 7.32
C THR A 123 0.96 -6.67 8.18
N LEU A 124 0.65 -5.50 7.62
CA LEU A 124 -0.12 -4.48 8.34
C LEU A 124 -1.50 -5.02 8.75
N LEU A 125 -2.28 -5.54 7.80
CA LEU A 125 -3.66 -5.93 8.08
C LEU A 125 -3.74 -7.21 8.93
N GLU A 126 -2.96 -8.23 8.61
CA GLU A 126 -3.03 -9.54 9.26
C GLU A 126 -2.29 -9.58 10.59
N VAL A 127 -1.09 -8.99 10.69
CA VAL A 127 -0.26 -9.06 11.90
C VAL A 127 -0.48 -7.87 12.83
N CYS A 128 -0.56 -6.65 12.29
CA CYS A 128 -0.72 -5.47 13.14
C CYS A 128 -2.18 -5.23 13.53
N LEU A 129 -3.12 -5.47 12.60
CA LEU A 129 -4.55 -5.22 12.79
C LEU A 129 -5.40 -6.49 12.97
N GLN A 130 -4.77 -7.68 12.99
CA GLN A 130 -5.42 -8.97 13.29
C GLN A 130 -6.61 -9.29 12.38
N VAL A 131 -6.55 -8.85 11.12
CA VAL A 131 -7.56 -9.20 10.11
C VAL A 131 -7.32 -10.62 9.63
N GLU A 132 -8.36 -11.46 9.68
CA GLU A 132 -8.25 -12.83 9.22
C GLU A 132 -7.81 -12.91 7.74
N SER A 133 -6.91 -13.86 7.48
CA SER A 133 -6.44 -14.17 6.13
C SER A 133 -7.58 -14.50 5.15
N SER A 134 -8.65 -15.12 5.65
CA SER A 134 -9.89 -15.41 4.90
C SER A 134 -10.53 -14.14 4.35
N GLU A 135 -10.60 -13.07 5.15
CA GLU A 135 -11.19 -11.78 4.79
C GLU A 135 -10.35 -11.00 3.78
N LEU A 136 -9.03 -11.14 3.85
CA LEU A 136 -8.07 -10.48 2.96
C LEU A 136 -8.04 -11.11 1.57
N ASN A 137 -8.30 -12.43 1.49
CA ASN A 137 -8.24 -13.21 0.26
C ASN A 137 -9.58 -13.30 -0.47
N ARG A 138 -10.71 -13.10 0.22
CA ARG A 138 -12.03 -13.14 -0.42
C ARG A 138 -12.22 -11.99 -1.43
N PRO A 139 -12.99 -12.19 -2.51
CA PRO A 139 -13.38 -11.14 -3.44
C PRO A 139 -14.26 -10.06 -2.77
N ARG A 140 -13.77 -8.81 -2.77
CA ARG A 140 -14.43 -7.66 -2.12
C ARG A 140 -14.28 -6.35 -2.87
N VAL A 141 -13.30 -6.25 -3.76
CA VAL A 141 -12.99 -5.01 -4.45
C VAL A 141 -13.66 -5.00 -5.80
N ASN A 142 -14.50 -4.00 -6.03
CA ASN A 142 -15.03 -3.72 -7.36
C ASN A 142 -13.98 -2.92 -8.15
N ALA A 143 -13.40 -3.54 -9.17
CA ALA A 143 -12.34 -2.92 -9.95
C ALA A 143 -12.77 -1.66 -10.73
N ASN A 144 -14.08 -1.47 -10.95
CA ASN A 144 -14.61 -0.35 -11.73
C ASN A 144 -14.69 0.96 -10.96
N ASP A 145 -14.85 0.89 -9.63
CA ASP A 145 -15.00 2.06 -8.75
C ASP A 145 -14.04 2.04 -7.56
N GLY A 146 -13.24 0.98 -7.39
CA GLY A 146 -12.29 0.81 -6.30
C GLY A 146 -12.92 0.55 -4.94
N ARG A 147 -14.25 0.40 -4.85
CA ARG A 147 -14.92 0.23 -3.56
C ARG A 147 -14.66 -1.17 -2.99
N ILE A 148 -14.38 -1.18 -1.69
CA ILE A 148 -14.31 -2.41 -0.87
C ILE A 148 -15.72 -2.69 -0.33
N HIS A 149 -16.29 -3.84 -0.70
CA HIS A 149 -17.58 -4.35 -0.25
C HIS A 149 -17.42 -5.44 0.80
N THR A 150 -18.49 -5.83 1.49
CA THR A 150 -18.49 -7.03 2.36
C THR A 150 -18.34 -8.31 1.53
N SER A 151 -19.04 -8.38 0.40
CA SER A 151 -18.93 -9.45 -0.60
C SER A 151 -19.05 -8.86 -2.01
N TYR A 152 -18.28 -9.37 -2.96
CA TYR A 152 -18.35 -8.97 -4.36
C TYR A 152 -18.20 -10.16 -5.29
N THR A 153 -19.00 -10.24 -6.34
CA THR A 153 -18.87 -11.27 -7.39
C THR A 153 -18.06 -10.69 -8.55
N PRO A 154 -16.85 -11.19 -8.83
CA PRO A 154 -16.02 -10.68 -9.92
C PRO A 154 -16.66 -10.90 -11.29
N ARG A 155 -16.56 -9.89 -12.17
CA ARG A 155 -17.04 -9.96 -13.56
C ARG A 155 -15.94 -10.29 -14.58
N GLY A 156 -14.75 -10.67 -14.12
CA GLY A 156 -13.60 -10.99 -14.98
C GLY A 156 -12.35 -11.37 -14.17
N ASN A 157 -11.27 -11.77 -14.85
CA ASN A 157 -10.04 -12.30 -14.26
C ASN A 157 -8.77 -11.46 -14.57
N ASN A 158 -8.95 -10.22 -15.04
CA ASN A 158 -7.82 -9.34 -15.43
C ASN A 158 -7.37 -8.41 -14.29
N VAL A 159 -8.20 -8.26 -13.26
CA VAL A 159 -7.90 -7.47 -12.07
C VAL A 159 -8.21 -8.31 -10.84
N PRO A 160 -7.30 -8.43 -9.86
CA PRO A 160 -7.56 -9.21 -8.66
C PRO A 160 -8.70 -8.57 -7.84
N PRO A 161 -9.72 -9.34 -7.43
CA PRO A 161 -10.87 -8.79 -6.71
C PRO A 161 -10.67 -8.78 -5.19
N SER A 162 -9.56 -9.30 -4.67
CA SER A 162 -9.24 -9.27 -3.24
C SER A 162 -8.57 -7.97 -2.85
N ILE A 163 -8.57 -7.61 -1.56
CA ILE A 163 -7.97 -6.37 -1.06
C ILE A 163 -6.47 -6.35 -1.34
N ILE A 164 -5.77 -7.42 -0.93
CA ILE A 164 -4.33 -7.55 -1.12
C ILE A 164 -3.96 -7.59 -2.60
N GLY A 165 -4.73 -8.33 -3.41
CA GLY A 165 -4.48 -8.45 -4.83
C GLY A 165 -4.70 -7.14 -5.58
N TYR A 166 -5.77 -6.40 -5.27
CA TYR A 166 -6.05 -5.14 -5.91
C TYR A 166 -4.99 -4.08 -5.57
N ALA A 167 -4.57 -3.99 -4.31
CA ALA A 167 -3.49 -3.10 -3.90
C ALA A 167 -2.18 -3.39 -4.69
N ASP A 168 -1.83 -4.67 -4.82
CA ASP A 168 -0.64 -5.09 -5.56
C ASP A 168 -0.74 -4.84 -7.07
N TYR A 169 -1.94 -5.00 -7.62
CA TYR A 169 -2.23 -4.64 -9.00
C TYR A 169 -2.04 -3.14 -9.23
N LEU A 170 -2.55 -2.28 -8.34
CA LEU A 170 -2.34 -0.83 -8.43
C LEU A 170 -0.85 -0.47 -8.38
N TYR A 171 -0.10 -1.11 -7.47
CA TYR A 171 1.34 -0.92 -7.33
C TYR A 171 2.12 -1.42 -8.55
N SER A 172 1.75 -2.56 -9.12
CA SER A 172 2.37 -3.10 -10.34
C SER A 172 2.18 -2.19 -11.54
N LYS A 173 0.99 -1.56 -11.67
CA LYS A 173 0.78 -0.51 -12.68
C LYS A 173 1.72 0.67 -12.46
N ARG A 174 1.88 1.13 -11.22
CA ARG A 174 2.83 2.19 -10.89
C ARG A 174 4.25 1.78 -11.29
N ASN A 175 4.69 0.56 -10.98
CA ASN A 175 6.02 0.08 -11.35
C ASN A 175 6.24 0.12 -12.87
N GLY A 176 5.29 -0.35 -13.67
CA GLY A 176 5.41 -0.29 -15.12
C GLY A 176 5.40 1.15 -15.68
N LEU A 177 4.80 2.11 -14.99
CA LEU A 177 4.90 3.53 -15.38
C LEU A 177 6.27 4.14 -15.05
N VAL A 178 6.87 3.76 -13.93
CA VAL A 178 8.14 4.32 -13.45
C VAL A 178 9.36 3.63 -14.07
N HIS A 179 9.28 2.32 -14.30
CA HIS A 179 10.40 1.47 -14.68
C HIS A 179 10.22 0.76 -16.03
N GLY A 180 9.08 0.95 -16.71
CA GLY A 180 8.74 0.17 -17.92
C GLY A 180 9.34 0.68 -19.23
N ASP A 181 10.54 1.28 -19.21
CA ASP A 181 11.31 1.74 -20.38
C ASP A 181 10.49 2.46 -21.48
N GLY A 182 9.47 3.23 -21.07
CA GLY A 182 8.58 3.95 -21.99
C GLY A 182 7.52 3.09 -22.72
N ALA A 183 7.57 1.76 -22.61
CA ALA A 183 6.65 0.84 -23.28
C ALA A 183 5.25 0.75 -22.63
N LEU A 184 5.08 1.35 -21.43
CA LEU A 184 3.82 1.34 -20.66
C LEU A 184 3.26 -0.07 -20.49
N VAL A 185 4.13 -0.99 -20.09
CA VAL A 185 3.81 -2.39 -19.86
C VAL A 185 3.94 -2.74 -18.39
N VAL A 186 3.13 -3.68 -17.92
CA VAL A 186 3.37 -4.30 -16.61
C VAL A 186 4.68 -5.08 -16.72
N LEU A 187 5.57 -4.88 -15.74
CA LEU A 187 6.85 -5.59 -15.73
C LEU A 187 6.59 -7.11 -15.72
N SER A 188 7.41 -7.86 -16.47
CA SER A 188 7.24 -9.32 -16.59
C SER A 188 7.28 -10.04 -15.23
N SER A 189 8.09 -9.55 -14.29
CA SER A 189 8.14 -10.04 -12.91
C SER A 189 6.83 -9.82 -12.18
N ASP A 190 6.25 -8.61 -12.30
CA ASP A 190 4.96 -8.25 -11.70
C ASP A 190 3.82 -9.06 -12.29
N ALA A 191 3.77 -9.20 -13.62
CA ALA A 191 2.74 -9.98 -14.30
C ALA A 191 2.76 -11.45 -13.86
N LYS A 192 3.95 -12.08 -13.81
CA LYS A 192 4.13 -13.46 -13.32
C LYS A 192 3.69 -13.60 -11.86
N TYR A 193 4.00 -12.62 -11.01
CA TYR A 193 3.59 -12.65 -9.61
C TYR A 193 2.06 -12.56 -9.46
N LEU A 194 1.42 -11.63 -10.15
CA LEU A 194 -0.03 -11.45 -10.12
C LEU A 194 -0.78 -12.68 -10.63
N GLU A 195 -0.27 -13.32 -11.69
CA GLU A 195 -0.83 -14.56 -12.22
C GLU A 195 -0.66 -15.73 -11.24
N LYS A 196 0.55 -15.89 -10.67
CA LYS A 196 0.84 -16.98 -9.73
C LYS A 196 0.06 -16.87 -8.42
N ILE A 197 0.03 -15.68 -7.82
CA ILE A 197 -0.48 -15.48 -6.45
C ILE A 197 -1.97 -15.16 -6.46
N PHE A 198 -2.44 -14.34 -7.41
CA PHE A 198 -3.84 -13.89 -7.46
C PHE A 198 -4.63 -14.48 -8.62
N LYS A 199 -4.07 -15.45 -9.36
CA LYS A 199 -4.74 -16.16 -10.47
C LYS A 199 -5.34 -15.20 -11.51
N THR A 200 -4.68 -14.06 -11.72
CA THR A 200 -5.17 -12.96 -12.55
C THR A 200 -4.28 -12.78 -13.78
N LYS A 201 -4.89 -12.77 -14.97
CA LYS A 201 -4.17 -12.51 -16.22
C LYS A 201 -4.03 -11.00 -16.42
N SER A 202 -2.92 -10.45 -15.96
CA SER A 202 -2.68 -9.01 -16.05
C SER A 202 -2.62 -8.56 -17.51
N ALA A 203 -3.25 -7.42 -17.80
CA ALA A 203 -3.15 -6.80 -19.12
C ALA A 203 -1.68 -6.47 -19.44
N LYS A 204 -1.25 -6.76 -20.67
CA LYS A 204 0.12 -6.48 -21.13
C LYS A 204 0.45 -4.98 -21.08
N PHE A 205 -0.53 -4.13 -21.37
CA PHE A 205 -0.37 -2.67 -21.43
C PHE A 205 -1.08 -1.96 -20.28
N ILE A 206 -0.47 -0.88 -19.79
CA ILE A 206 -0.97 -0.06 -18.69
C ILE A 206 -1.73 1.14 -19.27
N GLY A 207 -3.05 1.04 -19.27
CA GLY A 207 -3.94 2.18 -19.43
C GLY A 207 -4.19 2.88 -18.09
N ILE A 208 -3.82 4.16 -17.98
CA ILE A 208 -4.27 5.04 -16.90
C ILE A 208 -5.33 5.98 -17.47
N LYS A 209 -6.57 5.80 -17.05
CA LYS A 209 -7.69 6.72 -17.32
C LYS A 209 -7.98 7.53 -16.06
N LEU A 210 -8.79 8.59 -16.16
CA LEU A 210 -9.27 9.33 -14.98
C LEU A 210 -9.94 8.39 -13.97
N SER A 211 -10.80 7.50 -14.45
CA SER A 211 -11.45 6.50 -13.60
C SER A 211 -10.48 5.54 -12.90
N SER A 212 -9.28 5.35 -13.43
CA SER A 212 -8.23 4.56 -12.75
C SER A 212 -7.68 5.29 -11.53
N ILE A 213 -7.59 6.63 -11.59
CA ILE A 213 -7.14 7.47 -10.47
C ILE A 213 -8.25 7.54 -9.42
N GLU A 214 -9.49 7.77 -9.85
CA GLU A 214 -10.66 7.80 -8.96
C GLU A 214 -10.82 6.47 -8.20
N SER A 215 -10.75 5.34 -8.91
CA SER A 215 -10.85 4.01 -8.28
C SER A 215 -9.71 3.76 -7.29
N ALA A 216 -8.47 4.14 -7.64
CA ALA A 216 -7.35 4.00 -6.72
C ALA A 216 -7.52 4.88 -5.47
N SER A 217 -7.97 6.13 -5.65
CA SER A 217 -8.24 7.08 -4.55
C SER A 217 -9.31 6.53 -3.62
N GLN A 218 -10.41 6.03 -4.18
CA GLN A 218 -11.51 5.41 -3.43
C GLN A 218 -11.05 4.19 -2.65
N PHE A 219 -10.28 3.30 -3.29
CA PHE A 219 -9.75 2.09 -2.65
C PHE A 219 -8.85 2.43 -1.46
N TYR A 220 -7.89 3.34 -1.65
CA TYR A 220 -6.98 3.74 -0.57
C TYR A 220 -7.71 4.48 0.56
N THR A 221 -8.74 5.26 0.24
CA THR A 221 -9.60 5.89 1.25
C THR A 221 -10.35 4.85 2.06
N HIS A 222 -10.91 3.81 1.43
CA HIS A 222 -11.56 2.69 2.14
C HIS A 222 -10.58 1.91 3.03
N LEU A 223 -9.33 1.72 2.59
CA LEU A 223 -8.28 1.14 3.43
C LEU A 223 -7.96 2.04 4.62
N CYS A 224 -7.83 3.34 4.41
CA CYS A 224 -7.62 4.31 5.49
C CYS A 224 -8.78 4.30 6.50
N ASP A 225 -10.04 4.21 6.04
CA ASP A 225 -11.23 4.07 6.89
C ASP A 225 -11.15 2.80 7.74
N PHE A 226 -10.77 1.68 7.14
CA PHE A 226 -10.57 0.43 7.86
C PHE A 226 -9.48 0.57 8.94
N ILE A 227 -8.32 1.13 8.59
CA ILE A 227 -7.19 1.25 9.53
C ILE A 227 -7.55 2.17 10.71
N GLU A 228 -8.32 3.24 10.49
CA GLU A 228 -8.70 4.16 11.56
C GLU A 228 -9.84 3.60 12.45
N PHE A 229 -10.84 2.93 11.85
CA PHE A 229 -12.08 2.60 12.55
C PHE A 229 -12.29 1.10 12.79
N GLY A 230 -11.41 0.24 12.28
CA GLY A 230 -11.48 -1.22 12.41
C GLY A 230 -12.67 -1.88 11.70
N LYS A 231 -13.39 -1.12 10.85
CA LYS A 231 -14.58 -1.60 10.16
C LYS A 231 -14.44 -1.32 8.68
N TRP A 232 -14.67 -2.35 7.87
CA TRP A 232 -14.79 -2.17 6.43
C TRP A 232 -15.94 -1.21 6.18
N PRO A 233 -15.79 -0.22 5.27
CA PRO A 233 -16.87 0.67 4.95
C PRO A 233 -18.12 -0.15 4.62
N GLN A 234 -19.24 0.13 5.31
CA GLN A 234 -20.51 -0.34 4.81
C GLN A 234 -20.61 0.19 3.38
N ALA A 235 -21.08 -0.65 2.45
CA ALA A 235 -21.27 -0.22 1.07
C ALA A 235 -22.19 1.01 1.11
N ARG A 236 -21.60 2.21 1.14
CA ARG A 236 -22.38 3.44 1.17
C ARG A 236 -23.09 3.44 -0.17
N GLY A 237 -24.41 3.24 -0.12
CA GLY A 237 -25.29 3.53 -1.24
C GLY A 237 -25.22 5.02 -1.49
N PHE A 238 -24.17 5.47 -2.18
CA PHE A 238 -24.18 6.78 -2.79
C PHE A 238 -24.92 6.65 -4.12
N LYS A 239 -26.11 7.25 -4.10
CA LYS A 239 -26.85 7.72 -5.28
C LYS A 239 -25.95 8.59 -6.15
#